data_AF-A0AAE6NXT1-F1
#
_entry.id   AF-A0AAE6NXT1-F1
#
_cell.length_a   1.000
_cell.length_b   1.000
_cell.length_c   1.000
_cell.angle_alpha   90.00
_cell.angle_beta   90.00
_cell.angle_gamma   90.00
#
_symmetry.space_group_name_H-M   'P 1'
#
loop_
_entity.id
_entity.type
_entity.pdbx_description
1 polymer ?
#
loop_
_entity_poly.entity_id
_entity_poly.type
_entity_poly.pdbx_seq_one_letter_code
_entity_poly.pdbx_strand_id
1 'polypeptide(L)'
;MKRCLIECGVPQASEADALAMNVSEPGKNVNLRIDYISRSMIGNIPDLLIDLLEVAAYVYCADQRIARGSAMLTNFGEDWRRSLTFSIPVRHHEVWQSADVQELLLDTLGFLSDDSYEFSFRKAEAPVQPRELYFPELLDAFQENDEVALFSGGVDSFAGAVNDIVTLGKSVTLVGHYSSTKVRNVQEELIRDLKSRGYERRVSYVPVWVSNEVAKPVEFTQRTRSFLFACLGLVVAQMSGKNRFSFYENGVVSINPPLAGDVVGGRATRTTHPRVLRGLEALFSTLLDSEIEIRTPLQWLTKKEVTQKIADAGFADMLAATVSCTRPRSWTVKQKHCGLCSQCIDRRFAILAAGLEQYEPSQNYKRDLLLGDRSADDELRMALSYVAFFRDVAAMPKARFLSGFQQVISALDHFPDLSVDEAGSRLFELFQRHARSVEEVIAKALIEHGDRLFRGEVPPGSLLATCFTRDHVEIAPKSDYDRQATDFVDRLSAPIVEFAVDHDAEQVLFHGGHLLEGANYRFVNALIENFRKAKRTRSEVQFMPPHDVADKIGISEQSMRQQLRRLRDALDPLAVMLGIPLDQDSFIETKDRAGYRLNPACREIALGDIEAPNPAASQE
;
A
#
# COMPACT_ATOMS: atom_id res chain seq x y z
N MET A 1 -13.76 12.52 9.28
CA MET A 1 -13.21 11.15 9.39
C MET A 1 -14.16 10.30 10.23
N LYS A 2 -14.74 9.26 9.64
CA LYS A 2 -15.69 8.37 10.33
C LYS A 2 -14.94 7.52 11.36
N ARG A 3 -15.29 7.66 12.64
CA ARG A 3 -14.77 6.81 13.72
C ARG A 3 -15.64 5.57 13.85
N CYS A 4 -15.02 4.40 13.94
CA CYS A 4 -15.71 3.13 14.11
C CYS A 4 -15.03 2.35 15.25
N LEU A 5 -15.82 2.01 16.27
CA LEU A 5 -15.38 1.13 17.36
C LEU A 5 -15.70 -0.32 16.98
N ILE A 6 -14.71 -1.20 17.10
CA ILE A 6 -14.82 -2.63 16.80
C ILE A 6 -14.47 -3.43 18.06
N GLU A 7 -15.47 -4.10 18.63
CA GLU A 7 -15.30 -4.97 19.79
C GLU A 7 -15.17 -6.43 19.32
N CYS A 8 -13.98 -6.99 19.45
CA CYS A 8 -13.68 -8.34 18.98
C CYS A 8 -13.81 -9.37 20.11
N GLY A 9 -14.06 -10.65 19.79
CA GLY A 9 -14.24 -11.73 20.75
C GLY A 9 -15.48 -11.59 21.67
N VAL A 10 -16.48 -10.83 21.25
CA VAL A 10 -17.76 -10.67 21.97
C VAL A 10 -18.95 -10.99 21.05
N PRO A 11 -20.01 -11.64 21.57
CA PRO A 11 -21.20 -11.96 20.78
C PRO A 11 -22.03 -10.73 20.41
N GLN A 12 -21.95 -9.67 21.22
CA GLN A 12 -22.67 -8.41 21.04
C GLN A 12 -21.81 -7.26 21.56
N ALA A 13 -21.96 -6.08 20.94
CA ALA A 13 -21.19 -4.91 21.30
C ALA A 13 -21.78 -4.23 22.54
N SER A 14 -20.92 -3.57 23.31
CA SER A 14 -21.33 -2.84 24.52
C SER A 14 -22.09 -1.55 24.21
N GLU A 15 -21.81 -0.94 23.06
CA GLU A 15 -22.44 0.30 22.57
C GLU A 15 -23.23 0.06 21.27
N ALA A 16 -24.28 0.86 21.05
CA ALA A 16 -25.17 0.69 19.90
C ALA A 16 -24.47 0.93 18.53
N ASP A 17 -23.46 1.81 18.51
CA ASP A 17 -22.72 2.18 17.30
C ASP A 17 -21.42 1.37 17.10
N ALA A 18 -21.12 0.44 18.01
CA ALA A 18 -19.94 -0.41 17.95
C ALA A 18 -20.20 -1.71 17.17
N LEU A 19 -19.17 -2.18 16.45
CA LEU A 19 -19.22 -3.39 15.65
C LEU A 19 -18.69 -4.59 16.45
N ALA A 20 -19.57 -5.51 16.86
CA ALA A 20 -19.15 -6.77 17.46
C ALA A 20 -18.63 -7.77 16.42
N MET A 21 -17.48 -8.36 16.70
CA MET A 21 -16.87 -9.39 15.86
C MET A 21 -16.43 -10.57 16.70
N ASN A 22 -16.74 -11.79 16.29
CA ASN A 22 -16.35 -12.98 17.06
C ASN A 22 -16.00 -14.15 16.14
N VAL A 23 -14.86 -14.80 16.40
CA VAL A 23 -14.41 -16.03 15.71
C VAL A 23 -14.95 -17.30 16.35
N SER A 24 -15.48 -17.20 17.57
CA SER A 24 -15.92 -18.32 18.40
C SER A 24 -17.42 -18.31 18.67
N GLU A 25 -17.97 -19.46 19.06
CA GLU A 25 -19.36 -19.57 19.53
C GLU A 25 -19.46 -19.28 21.04
N PRO A 26 -20.60 -18.78 21.54
CA PRO A 26 -21.78 -18.32 20.78
C PRO A 26 -21.56 -16.95 20.11
N GLY A 27 -22.31 -16.67 19.05
CA GLY A 27 -22.30 -15.35 18.39
C GLY A 27 -21.20 -15.19 17.34
N LYS A 28 -20.70 -16.31 16.81
CA LYS A 28 -19.70 -16.31 15.74
C LYS A 28 -20.21 -15.56 14.52
N ASN A 29 -19.39 -14.63 14.02
CA ASN A 29 -19.70 -13.88 12.80
C ASN A 29 -18.47 -13.68 11.89
N VAL A 30 -17.29 -14.09 12.35
CA VAL A 30 -16.05 -14.20 11.57
C VAL A 30 -15.70 -15.67 11.43
N ASN A 31 -15.55 -16.14 10.20
CA ASN A 31 -14.99 -17.46 9.92
C ASN A 31 -13.47 -17.36 9.92
N LEU A 32 -12.83 -18.10 10.83
CA LEU A 32 -11.40 -18.36 10.84
C LEU A 32 -11.19 -19.87 11.00
N ARG A 33 -10.90 -20.57 9.90
CA ARG A 33 -10.72 -22.05 9.89
C ARG A 33 -9.25 -22.41 9.87
N ILE A 34 -8.65 -22.47 11.05
CA ILE A 34 -7.22 -22.80 11.26
C ILE A 34 -6.97 -24.31 11.38
N ASP A 35 -8.01 -25.13 11.42
CA ASP A 35 -7.92 -26.59 11.50
C ASP A 35 -7.18 -27.20 10.31
N TYR A 36 -7.25 -26.57 9.14
CA TYR A 36 -6.45 -26.97 7.98
C TYR A 36 -4.94 -26.82 8.23
N ILE A 37 -4.51 -25.79 8.95
CA ILE A 37 -3.10 -25.59 9.29
C ILE A 37 -2.68 -26.68 10.26
N SER A 38 -3.38 -26.85 11.38
CA SER A 38 -3.05 -27.88 12.38
C SER A 38 -3.05 -29.30 11.79
N ARG A 39 -4.00 -29.62 10.91
CA ARG A 39 -4.05 -30.91 10.19
C ARG A 39 -2.89 -31.09 9.24
N SER A 40 -2.58 -30.07 8.45
CA SER A 40 -1.53 -30.16 7.43
C SER A 40 -0.13 -30.22 8.06
N MET A 41 0.06 -29.62 9.22
CA MET A 41 1.37 -29.52 9.89
C MET A 41 1.56 -30.49 11.06
N ILE A 42 0.52 -31.27 11.42
CA ILE A 42 0.56 -32.27 12.52
C ILE A 42 1.06 -31.64 13.83
N GLY A 43 0.49 -30.50 14.22
CA GLY A 43 0.91 -29.76 15.41
C GLY A 43 -0.12 -28.74 15.90
N ASN A 44 -0.06 -28.43 17.20
CA ASN A 44 -0.81 -27.33 17.79
C ASN A 44 -0.14 -26.00 17.44
N ILE A 45 -0.96 -25.03 17.03
CA ILE A 45 -0.48 -23.68 16.73
C ILE A 45 -0.21 -22.98 18.07
N PRO A 46 0.98 -22.39 18.30
CA PRO A 46 1.27 -21.60 19.49
C PRO A 46 0.25 -20.49 19.74
N ASP A 47 -0.09 -20.25 21.01
CA ASP A 47 -1.10 -19.26 21.42
C ASP A 47 -0.86 -17.86 20.82
N LEU A 48 0.40 -17.41 20.77
CA LEU A 48 0.77 -16.14 20.16
C LEU A 48 0.46 -16.09 18.64
N LEU A 49 0.66 -17.19 17.93
CA LEU A 49 0.33 -17.31 16.51
C LEU A 49 -1.19 -17.41 16.28
N ILE A 50 -1.93 -17.99 17.23
CA ILE A 50 -3.40 -17.94 17.22
C ILE A 50 -3.88 -16.50 17.38
N ASP A 51 -3.34 -15.76 18.36
CA ASP A 51 -3.66 -14.34 18.56
C ASP A 51 -3.42 -13.54 17.27
N LEU A 52 -2.28 -13.76 16.60
CA LEU A 52 -1.96 -13.09 15.33
C LEU A 52 -3.01 -13.37 14.24
N LEU A 53 -3.45 -14.62 14.09
CA LEU A 53 -4.47 -14.99 13.12
C LEU A 53 -5.84 -14.38 13.45
N GLU A 54 -6.20 -14.32 14.74
CA GLU A 54 -7.43 -13.68 15.20
C GLU A 54 -7.40 -12.17 14.91
N VAL A 55 -6.32 -11.47 15.28
CA VAL A 55 -6.10 -10.04 14.97
C VAL A 55 -6.22 -9.79 13.46
N ALA A 56 -5.52 -10.59 12.64
CA ALA A 56 -5.55 -10.44 11.20
C ALA A 56 -6.94 -10.72 10.59
N ALA A 57 -7.67 -11.71 11.10
CA ALA A 57 -9.03 -12.01 10.68
C ALA A 57 -9.99 -10.87 11.04
N TYR A 58 -9.89 -10.30 12.25
CA TYR A 58 -10.70 -9.16 12.66
C TYR A 58 -10.44 -7.93 11.79
N VAL A 59 -9.18 -7.56 11.58
CA VAL A 59 -8.80 -6.43 10.73
C VAL A 59 -9.34 -6.61 9.31
N TYR A 60 -9.14 -7.78 8.70
CA TYR A 60 -9.62 -8.09 7.35
C TYR A 60 -11.15 -8.07 7.24
N CYS A 61 -11.85 -8.67 8.21
CA CYS A 61 -13.29 -8.72 8.18
C CYS A 61 -13.93 -7.35 8.49
N ALA A 62 -13.33 -6.52 9.34
CA ALA A 62 -13.76 -5.15 9.62
C ALA A 62 -13.60 -4.26 8.38
N ASP A 63 -12.47 -4.38 7.68
CA ASP A 63 -12.20 -3.67 6.43
C ASP A 63 -13.31 -3.88 5.40
N GLN A 64 -13.92 -5.07 5.36
CA GLN A 64 -15.05 -5.41 4.48
C GLN A 64 -16.43 -4.95 4.96
N ARG A 65 -16.62 -4.75 6.28
CA ARG A 65 -17.92 -4.40 6.88
C ARG A 65 -18.15 -2.89 6.95
N ILE A 66 -17.10 -2.08 6.88
CA ILE A 66 -17.17 -0.63 7.05
C ILE A 66 -16.93 0.02 5.69
N ALA A 67 -17.93 0.69 5.11
CA ALA A 67 -17.76 1.33 3.79
C ALA A 67 -16.85 2.59 3.87
N ARG A 68 -16.03 2.81 2.83
CA ARG A 68 -15.21 4.02 2.61
C ARG A 68 -15.93 5.16 1.86
N GLY A 69 -17.27 5.15 1.87
CA GLY A 69 -18.10 6.08 1.09
C GLY A 69 -18.40 5.60 -0.34
N SER A 70 -18.75 6.54 -1.22
CA SER A 70 -19.14 6.27 -2.62
C SER A 70 -17.93 6.21 -3.56
N ALA A 71 -18.04 5.43 -4.65
CA ALA A 71 -17.01 5.41 -5.70
C ALA A 71 -16.90 6.76 -6.43
N MET A 72 -18.00 7.50 -6.53
CA MET A 72 -18.01 8.89 -6.96
C MET A 72 -17.51 9.75 -5.79
N LEU A 73 -16.35 10.39 -5.94
CA LEU A 73 -15.76 11.31 -4.95
C LEU A 73 -16.59 12.59 -4.81
N THR A 74 -17.84 12.47 -4.37
CA THR A 74 -18.55 13.63 -3.84
C THR A 74 -17.76 14.13 -2.63
N ASN A 75 -17.42 15.42 -2.59
CA ASN A 75 -16.67 16.08 -1.52
C ASN A 75 -15.22 15.60 -1.34
N PHE A 76 -14.42 15.54 -2.41
CA PHE A 76 -12.95 15.34 -2.34
C PHE A 76 -12.45 14.09 -1.57
N GLY A 77 -13.31 13.08 -1.34
CA GLY A 77 -12.92 11.87 -0.62
C GLY A 77 -12.84 12.00 0.90
N GLU A 78 -13.57 12.96 1.51
CA GLU A 78 -13.63 13.15 2.97
C GLU A 78 -13.97 11.87 3.75
N ASP A 79 -14.77 10.97 3.17
CA ASP A 79 -15.17 9.68 3.75
C ASP A 79 -14.23 8.51 3.42
N TRP A 80 -13.20 8.74 2.60
CA TRP A 80 -12.30 7.69 2.08
C TRP A 80 -11.42 7.08 3.18
N ARG A 81 -10.94 7.94 4.09
CA ARG A 81 -10.13 7.55 5.26
C ARG A 81 -11.01 7.27 6.45
N ARG A 82 -10.86 6.09 7.05
CA ARG A 82 -11.60 5.68 8.25
C ARG A 82 -10.66 5.72 9.46
N SER A 83 -11.25 5.94 10.64
CA SER A 83 -10.56 5.74 11.92
C SER A 83 -11.17 4.51 12.59
N LEU A 84 -10.37 3.46 12.74
CA LEU A 84 -10.80 2.14 13.20
C LEU A 84 -10.14 1.83 14.56
N THR A 85 -10.95 1.79 15.62
CA THR A 85 -10.49 1.47 16.97
C THR A 85 -10.92 0.05 17.32
N PHE A 86 -9.96 -0.85 17.52
CA PHE A 86 -10.20 -2.26 17.82
C PHE A 86 -9.99 -2.55 19.31
N SER A 87 -10.92 -3.25 19.94
CA SER A 87 -10.70 -3.89 21.23
C SER A 87 -10.65 -5.41 21.07
N ILE A 88 -9.48 -6.03 21.27
CA ILE A 88 -9.23 -7.44 20.92
C ILE A 88 -8.76 -8.24 22.14
N PRO A 89 -9.42 -9.37 22.49
CA PRO A 89 -8.90 -10.29 23.49
C PRO A 89 -7.74 -11.10 22.91
N VAL A 90 -6.64 -11.20 23.66
CA VAL A 90 -5.42 -11.92 23.28
C VAL A 90 -4.94 -12.78 24.45
N ARG A 91 -4.26 -13.89 24.14
CA ARG A 91 -3.66 -14.81 25.10
C ARG A 91 -2.38 -14.22 25.67
N HIS A 92 -1.53 -13.62 24.82
CA HIS A 92 -0.26 -12.99 25.20
C HIS A 92 -0.37 -11.46 25.36
N HIS A 93 -1.19 -11.01 26.32
CA HIS A 93 -1.49 -9.59 26.52
C HIS A 93 -0.26 -8.68 26.63
N GLU A 94 0.78 -9.08 27.36
CA GLU A 94 1.98 -8.26 27.55
C GLU A 94 2.74 -8.00 26.24
N VAL A 95 2.80 -8.99 25.34
CA VAL A 95 3.45 -8.86 24.03
C VAL A 95 2.68 -7.88 23.14
N TRP A 96 1.36 -8.07 23.04
CA TRP A 96 0.50 -7.23 22.20
C TRP A 96 0.32 -5.80 22.73
N GLN A 97 0.44 -5.61 24.04
CA GLN A 97 0.35 -4.29 24.68
C GLN A 97 1.68 -3.52 24.63
N SER A 98 2.78 -4.14 24.21
CA SER A 98 4.07 -3.46 24.07
C SER A 98 3.99 -2.31 23.06
N ALA A 99 4.70 -1.23 23.34
CA ALA A 99 4.70 -0.02 22.50
C ALA A 99 5.19 -0.33 21.08
N ASP A 100 6.27 -1.10 20.97
CA ASP A 100 6.89 -1.45 19.68
C ASP A 100 5.94 -2.24 18.77
N VAL A 101 5.23 -3.25 19.31
CA VAL A 101 4.25 -4.02 18.54
C VAL A 101 3.09 -3.15 18.09
N GLN A 102 2.60 -2.26 18.96
CA GLN A 102 1.51 -1.34 18.59
C GLN A 102 1.94 -0.36 17.51
N GLU A 103 3.09 0.29 17.66
CA GLU A 103 3.61 1.25 16.69
C GLU A 103 3.78 0.60 15.30
N LEU A 104 4.40 -0.58 15.24
CA LEU A 104 4.61 -1.33 13.99
C LEU A 104 3.28 -1.74 13.34
N LEU A 105 2.32 -2.20 14.14
CA LEU A 105 1.00 -2.60 13.65
C LEU A 105 0.24 -1.39 13.08
N LEU A 106 0.30 -0.24 13.76
CA LEU A 106 -0.34 1.00 13.36
C LEU A 106 0.26 1.58 12.07
N ASP A 107 1.59 1.74 12.00
CA ASP A 107 2.25 2.30 10.81
C ASP A 107 2.06 1.38 9.59
N THR A 108 2.25 0.07 9.77
CA THR A 108 2.15 -0.90 8.67
C THR A 108 0.73 -0.96 8.10
N LEU A 109 -0.29 -1.07 8.97
CA LEU A 109 -1.69 -1.10 8.51
C LEU A 109 -2.12 0.26 7.95
N GLY A 110 -1.70 1.37 8.58
CA GLY A 110 -2.03 2.71 8.13
C GLY A 110 -1.49 3.00 6.74
N PHE A 111 -0.23 2.64 6.47
CA PHE A 111 0.34 2.76 5.14
C PHE A 111 -0.33 1.78 4.15
N LEU A 112 -0.62 0.54 4.54
CA LEU A 112 -1.24 -0.45 3.67
C LEU A 112 -2.65 -0.02 3.20
N SER A 113 -3.48 0.50 4.10
CA SER A 113 -4.90 0.74 3.84
C SER A 113 -5.29 2.21 3.65
N ASP A 114 -4.43 3.15 4.01
CA ASP A 114 -4.74 4.60 4.11
C ASP A 114 -5.77 4.94 5.20
N ASP A 115 -6.06 4.01 6.13
CA ASP A 115 -6.86 4.26 7.33
C ASP A 115 -5.99 4.63 8.55
N SER A 116 -6.63 5.19 9.57
CA SER A 116 -6.03 5.32 10.90
C SER A 116 -6.52 4.20 11.80
N TYR A 117 -5.60 3.57 12.54
CA TYR A 117 -5.90 2.46 13.44
C TYR A 117 -5.65 2.88 14.90
N GLU A 118 -6.33 2.20 15.81
CA GLU A 118 -6.04 2.20 17.24
C GLU A 118 -6.36 0.79 17.77
N PHE A 119 -5.50 0.25 18.65
CA PHE A 119 -5.68 -1.09 19.21
C PHE A 119 -5.65 -1.04 20.74
N SER A 120 -6.69 -1.62 21.34
CA SER A 120 -6.81 -1.88 22.77
C SER A 120 -6.85 -3.39 22.98
N PHE A 121 -5.72 -3.96 23.43
CA PHE A 121 -5.66 -5.38 23.73
C PHE A 121 -6.14 -5.65 25.15
N ARG A 122 -6.83 -6.77 25.35
CA ARG A 122 -7.27 -7.24 26.67
C ARG A 122 -6.95 -8.71 26.85
N LYS A 123 -6.78 -9.16 28.08
CA LYS A 123 -6.48 -10.57 28.36
C LYS A 123 -7.70 -11.44 28.06
N ALA A 124 -7.52 -12.55 27.32
CA ALA A 124 -8.58 -13.51 27.06
C ALA A 124 -8.93 -14.30 28.35
N GLU A 125 -10.20 -14.27 28.78
CA GLU A 125 -10.65 -14.94 30.02
C GLU A 125 -10.94 -16.45 29.86
N ALA A 126 -11.17 -16.91 28.63
CA ALA A 126 -11.36 -18.32 28.27
C ALA A 126 -11.04 -18.56 26.79
N PRO A 127 -9.74 -18.61 26.39
CA PRO A 127 -9.38 -18.79 24.99
C PRO A 127 -9.91 -20.14 24.48
N VAL A 128 -10.68 -20.11 23.39
CA VAL A 128 -11.08 -21.33 22.70
C VAL A 128 -9.81 -21.96 22.14
N GLN A 129 -9.46 -23.13 22.67
CA GLN A 129 -8.38 -23.93 22.12
C GLN A 129 -8.87 -24.61 20.83
N PRO A 130 -8.12 -24.55 19.71
CA PRO A 130 -8.41 -25.37 18.56
C PRO A 130 -8.47 -26.83 19.02
N ARG A 131 -9.55 -27.55 18.71
CA ARG A 131 -9.73 -28.94 19.17
C ARG A 131 -8.50 -29.78 18.83
N GLU A 132 -7.88 -30.37 19.85
CA GLU A 132 -6.86 -31.41 19.71
C GLU A 132 -7.40 -32.50 18.78
N LEU A 133 -6.70 -32.75 17.67
CA LEU A 133 -7.02 -33.88 16.80
C LEU A 133 -6.31 -35.10 17.36
N TYR A 134 -7.03 -35.86 18.18
CA TYR A 134 -6.64 -37.18 18.71
C TYR A 134 -6.66 -38.29 17.64
N PHE A 135 -6.07 -38.07 16.46
CA PHE A 135 -5.90 -39.15 15.46
C PHE A 135 -4.52 -39.08 14.77
N PRO A 136 -3.44 -39.49 15.46
CA PRO A 136 -2.09 -39.56 14.86
C PRO A 136 -2.00 -40.59 13.71
N GLU A 137 -2.88 -41.60 13.72
CA GLU A 137 -2.76 -42.81 12.88
C GLU A 137 -3.37 -42.69 11.48
N LEU A 138 -4.02 -41.56 11.14
CA LEU A 138 -4.69 -41.31 9.85
C LEU A 138 -4.12 -40.11 9.07
N LEU A 139 -3.04 -39.50 9.56
CA LEU A 139 -2.46 -38.32 8.95
C LEU A 139 -1.32 -38.73 8.02
N ASP A 140 -1.44 -38.40 6.73
CA ASP A 140 -0.33 -38.49 5.78
C ASP A 140 0.88 -37.75 6.36
N ALA A 141 2.06 -38.36 6.31
CA ALA A 141 3.28 -37.79 6.85
C ALA A 141 3.48 -36.36 6.33
N PHE A 142 3.67 -35.40 7.23
CA PHE A 142 4.05 -34.03 6.90
C PHE A 142 5.25 -34.07 5.95
N GLN A 143 5.07 -33.60 4.72
CA GLN A 143 6.19 -33.40 3.81
C GLN A 143 6.90 -32.11 4.23
N GLU A 144 8.06 -32.24 4.85
CA GLU A 144 8.99 -31.12 5.04
C GLU A 144 9.41 -30.59 3.67
N ASN A 145 8.77 -29.51 3.25
CA ASN A 145 9.15 -28.77 2.04
C ASN A 145 10.26 -27.75 2.35
N ASP A 146 11.05 -27.38 1.35
CA ASP A 146 12.16 -26.44 1.46
C ASP A 146 11.68 -25.00 1.74
N GLU A 147 10.56 -24.61 1.12
CA GLU A 147 10.07 -23.23 1.15
C GLU A 147 8.57 -23.14 1.47
N VAL A 148 8.16 -21.99 2.01
CA VAL A 148 6.75 -21.61 2.18
C VAL A 148 6.47 -20.41 1.30
N ALA A 149 5.38 -20.45 0.53
CA ALA A 149 5.01 -19.35 -0.32
C ALA A 149 3.50 -19.13 -0.36
N LEU A 150 3.10 -17.87 -0.47
CA LEU A 150 1.70 -17.50 -0.57
C LEU A 150 1.17 -17.75 -1.98
N PHE A 151 -0.03 -18.33 -2.07
CA PHE A 151 -0.63 -18.80 -3.31
C PHE A 151 -2.06 -18.30 -3.49
N SER A 152 -2.23 -17.25 -4.30
CA SER A 152 -3.55 -16.63 -4.53
C SER A 152 -4.35 -17.31 -5.63
N GLY A 153 -3.67 -18.06 -6.52
CA GLY A 153 -4.24 -18.61 -7.76
C GLY A 153 -4.20 -17.62 -8.94
N GLY A 154 -3.61 -16.43 -8.74
CA GLY A 154 -3.29 -15.49 -9.82
C GLY A 154 -2.02 -15.86 -10.57
N VAL A 155 -1.80 -15.23 -11.74
CA VAL A 155 -0.67 -15.56 -12.62
C VAL A 155 0.68 -15.38 -11.96
N ASP A 156 0.88 -14.33 -11.16
CA ASP A 156 2.12 -14.07 -10.45
C ASP A 156 2.43 -15.17 -9.42
N SER A 157 1.45 -15.53 -8.59
CA SER A 157 1.61 -16.61 -7.62
C SER A 157 1.84 -17.97 -8.27
N PHE A 158 1.25 -18.21 -9.44
CA PHE A 158 1.48 -19.42 -10.21
C PHE A 158 2.86 -19.42 -10.88
N ALA A 159 3.30 -18.31 -11.45
CA ALA A 159 4.63 -18.15 -12.01
C ALA A 159 5.73 -18.38 -10.97
N GLY A 160 5.56 -17.82 -9.76
CA GLY A 160 6.49 -18.04 -8.65
C GLY A 160 6.51 -19.50 -8.20
N ALA A 161 5.34 -20.13 -8.05
CA ALA A 161 5.24 -21.55 -7.72
C ALA A 161 5.91 -22.44 -8.79
N VAL A 162 5.61 -22.20 -10.07
CA VAL A 162 6.22 -22.92 -11.20
C VAL A 162 7.73 -22.70 -11.23
N ASN A 163 8.21 -21.46 -11.10
CA ASN A 163 9.64 -21.16 -11.06
C ASN A 163 10.35 -21.95 -9.96
N ASP A 164 9.82 -21.95 -8.73
CA ASP A 164 10.46 -22.61 -7.61
C ASP A 164 10.38 -24.14 -7.69
N ILE A 165 9.23 -24.69 -8.08
CA ILE A 165 9.00 -26.14 -8.13
C ILE A 165 9.65 -26.77 -9.36
N VAL A 166 9.47 -26.15 -10.53
CA VAL A 166 9.84 -26.72 -11.84
C VAL A 166 11.24 -26.30 -12.23
N THR A 167 11.51 -24.98 -12.25
CA THR A 167 12.79 -24.45 -12.75
C THR A 167 13.91 -24.62 -11.74
N LEU A 168 13.65 -24.33 -10.46
CA LEU A 168 14.65 -24.41 -9.40
C LEU A 168 14.66 -25.77 -8.69
N GLY A 169 13.66 -26.63 -8.93
CA GLY A 169 13.60 -27.95 -8.33
C GLY A 169 13.54 -27.90 -6.80
N LYS A 170 12.82 -26.94 -6.22
CA LYS A 170 12.52 -26.90 -4.78
C LYS A 170 11.25 -27.68 -4.47
N SER A 171 11.05 -27.99 -3.21
CA SER A 171 9.77 -28.41 -2.65
C SER A 171 9.12 -27.25 -1.91
N VAL A 172 7.81 -27.01 -2.10
CA VAL A 172 7.13 -25.79 -1.64
C VAL A 172 5.79 -26.11 -0.98
N THR A 173 5.58 -25.55 0.22
CA THR A 173 4.26 -25.46 0.86
C THR A 173 3.57 -24.17 0.40
N LEU A 174 2.53 -24.31 -0.42
CA LEU A 174 1.71 -23.21 -0.91
C LEU A 174 0.57 -22.91 0.06
N VAL A 175 0.47 -21.65 0.50
CA VAL A 175 -0.55 -21.21 1.47
C VAL A 175 -1.62 -20.42 0.73
N GLY A 176 -2.84 -20.95 0.70
CA GLY A 176 -3.98 -20.32 0.05
C GLY A 176 -4.92 -19.65 1.05
N HIS A 177 -5.37 -18.44 0.73
CA HIS A 177 -6.54 -17.83 1.38
C HIS A 177 -7.69 -17.78 0.37
N TYR A 178 -8.86 -18.25 0.80
CA TYR A 178 -10.09 -18.13 0.03
C TYR A 178 -11.22 -17.52 0.86
N SER A 179 -11.91 -16.54 0.26
CA SER A 179 -13.14 -15.94 0.78
C SER A 179 -14.40 -16.46 0.06
N SER A 180 -14.23 -17.31 -0.95
CA SER A 180 -15.32 -17.98 -1.68
C SER A 180 -14.84 -19.31 -2.27
N THR A 181 -15.78 -20.22 -2.50
CA THR A 181 -15.51 -21.53 -3.14
C THR A 181 -14.94 -21.38 -4.55
N LYS A 182 -15.32 -20.34 -5.30
CA LYS A 182 -14.75 -20.08 -6.64
C LYS A 182 -13.24 -19.86 -6.59
N VAL A 183 -12.74 -19.12 -5.60
CA VAL A 183 -11.29 -18.87 -5.42
C VAL A 183 -10.58 -20.16 -5.02
N ARG A 184 -11.17 -20.92 -4.09
CA ARG A 184 -10.65 -22.23 -3.68
C ARG A 184 -10.53 -23.20 -4.86
N ASN A 185 -11.56 -23.29 -5.69
CA ASN A 185 -11.56 -24.19 -6.85
C ASN A 185 -10.42 -23.87 -7.84
N VAL A 186 -10.15 -22.58 -8.08
CA VAL A 186 -9.01 -22.16 -8.93
C VAL A 186 -7.68 -22.61 -8.33
N GLN A 187 -7.50 -22.39 -7.02
CA GLN A 187 -6.27 -22.80 -6.33
C GLN A 187 -6.11 -24.33 -6.39
N GLU A 188 -7.15 -25.10 -6.04
CA GLU A 188 -7.11 -26.56 -6.07
C GLU A 188 -6.94 -27.14 -7.49
N GLU A 189 -7.51 -26.51 -8.53
CA GLU A 189 -7.32 -26.87 -9.94
C GLU A 189 -5.83 -26.75 -10.32
N LEU A 190 -5.20 -25.61 -10.06
CA LEU A 190 -3.79 -25.38 -10.36
C LEU A 190 -2.87 -26.34 -9.59
N ILE A 191 -3.16 -26.62 -8.32
CA ILE A 191 -2.40 -27.59 -7.52
C ILE A 191 -2.56 -28.99 -8.09
N ARG A 192 -3.79 -29.42 -8.41
CA ARG A 192 -4.05 -30.75 -8.97
C ARG A 192 -3.29 -30.96 -10.28
N ASP A 193 -3.24 -29.95 -11.13
CA ASP A 193 -2.56 -30.00 -12.41
C ASP A 193 -1.03 -30.01 -12.27
N LEU A 194 -0.47 -29.28 -11.29
CA LEU A 194 0.94 -29.43 -10.93
C LEU A 194 1.25 -30.87 -10.47
N LYS A 195 0.40 -31.43 -9.61
CA LYS A 195 0.58 -32.81 -9.11
C LYS A 195 0.49 -33.84 -10.23
N SER A 196 -0.49 -33.71 -11.14
CA SER A 196 -0.68 -34.65 -12.26
C SER A 196 0.47 -34.64 -13.26
N ARG A 197 1.25 -33.55 -13.32
CA ARG A 197 2.50 -33.46 -14.09
C ARG A 197 3.75 -33.99 -13.37
N GLY A 198 3.59 -34.71 -12.26
CA GLY A 198 4.68 -35.38 -11.55
C GLY A 198 5.33 -34.56 -10.44
N TYR A 199 4.74 -33.42 -10.05
CA TYR A 199 5.26 -32.58 -8.96
C TYR A 199 4.59 -32.86 -7.61
N GLU A 200 3.87 -33.98 -7.47
CA GLU A 200 3.11 -34.32 -6.25
C GLU A 200 3.93 -34.34 -4.96
N ARG A 201 5.22 -34.72 -5.05
CA ARG A 201 6.15 -34.76 -3.91
C ARG A 201 6.87 -33.45 -3.63
N ARG A 202 6.65 -32.44 -4.46
CA ARG A 202 7.30 -31.11 -4.38
C ARG A 202 6.30 -30.01 -4.04
N VAL A 203 5.02 -30.33 -3.90
CA VAL A 203 3.97 -29.35 -3.62
C VAL A 203 3.01 -29.84 -2.57
N SER A 204 2.99 -29.13 -1.44
CA SER A 204 1.92 -29.20 -0.45
C SER A 204 1.07 -27.95 -0.53
N TYR A 205 -0.19 -28.03 -0.12
CA TYR A 205 -1.12 -26.91 -0.19
C TYR A 205 -1.95 -26.82 1.08
N VAL A 206 -1.93 -25.64 1.70
CA VAL A 206 -2.66 -25.34 2.94
C VAL A 206 -3.76 -24.31 2.63
N PRO A 207 -5.00 -24.75 2.40
CA PRO A 207 -6.13 -23.86 2.15
C PRO A 207 -6.72 -23.33 3.46
N VAL A 208 -6.75 -22.01 3.64
CA VAL A 208 -7.32 -21.37 4.82
C VAL A 208 -8.53 -20.53 4.47
N TRP A 209 -9.65 -20.81 5.14
CA TRP A 209 -10.88 -20.04 4.98
C TRP A 209 -10.96 -18.93 6.01
N VAL A 210 -10.96 -17.69 5.51
CA VAL A 210 -11.26 -16.51 6.31
C VAL A 210 -12.33 -15.69 5.62
N SER A 211 -13.47 -15.46 6.28
CA SER A 211 -14.55 -14.65 5.72
C SER A 211 -15.49 -14.09 6.78
N ASN A 212 -16.27 -13.08 6.40
CA ASN A 212 -17.48 -12.75 7.12
C ASN A 212 -18.52 -13.88 6.97
N GLU A 213 -19.19 -14.26 8.05
CA GLU A 213 -20.20 -15.34 8.07
C GLU A 213 -21.62 -14.81 7.87
N VAL A 214 -21.98 -13.73 8.58
CA VAL A 214 -23.35 -13.20 8.62
C VAL A 214 -23.46 -11.85 7.90
N ALA A 215 -22.49 -10.96 8.09
CA ALA A 215 -22.51 -9.64 7.47
C ALA A 215 -22.09 -9.71 6.00
N LYS A 216 -22.93 -9.21 5.09
CA LYS A 216 -22.55 -9.05 3.69
C LYS A 216 -21.44 -7.98 3.61
N PRO A 217 -20.31 -8.27 2.95
CA PRO A 217 -19.30 -7.24 2.67
C PRO A 217 -19.94 -6.08 1.91
N VAL A 218 -19.73 -4.87 2.41
CA VAL A 218 -20.14 -3.60 1.79
C VAL A 218 -18.96 -2.85 1.20
N GLU A 219 -17.75 -3.17 1.65
CA GLU A 219 -16.48 -2.65 1.14
C GLU A 219 -15.74 -3.75 0.38
N PHE A 220 -15.37 -3.46 -0.87
CA PHE A 220 -14.82 -4.45 -1.81
C PHE A 220 -13.35 -4.22 -2.17
N THR A 221 -12.73 -3.15 -1.69
CA THR A 221 -11.31 -2.84 -1.94
C THR A 221 -10.36 -3.83 -1.26
N GLN A 222 -10.76 -4.46 -0.14
CA GLN A 222 -10.00 -5.51 0.57
C GLN A 222 -8.53 -5.15 0.83
N ARG A 223 -8.27 -3.92 1.28
CA ARG A 223 -6.93 -3.34 1.40
C ARG A 223 -6.05 -4.04 2.42
N THR A 224 -6.67 -4.62 3.44
CA THR A 224 -5.97 -5.36 4.51
C THR A 224 -5.82 -6.86 4.22
N ARG A 225 -6.23 -7.33 3.03
CA ARG A 225 -6.14 -8.76 2.67
C ARG A 225 -4.70 -9.27 2.66
N SER A 226 -3.72 -8.45 2.27
CA SER A 226 -2.31 -8.85 2.28
C SER A 226 -1.75 -9.02 3.68
N PHE A 227 -2.21 -8.22 4.66
CA PHE A 227 -1.84 -8.41 6.06
C PHE A 227 -2.29 -9.79 6.56
N LEU A 228 -3.56 -10.14 6.33
CA LEU A 228 -4.06 -11.49 6.63
C LEU A 228 -3.24 -12.56 5.92
N PHE A 229 -2.93 -12.36 4.65
CA PHE A 229 -2.20 -13.36 3.86
C PHE A 229 -0.76 -13.53 4.37
N ALA A 230 -0.09 -12.45 4.75
CA ALA A 230 1.23 -12.48 5.37
C ALA A 230 1.21 -13.21 6.72
N CYS A 231 0.20 -12.96 7.56
CA CYS A 231 0.05 -13.67 8.84
C CYS A 231 -0.12 -15.18 8.64
N LEU A 232 -0.92 -15.60 7.63
CA LEU A 232 -1.06 -17.01 7.27
C LEU A 232 0.27 -17.61 6.79
N GLY A 233 1.02 -16.89 5.97
CA GLY A 233 2.36 -17.29 5.52
C GLY A 233 3.33 -17.48 6.67
N LEU A 234 3.37 -16.53 7.61
CA LEU A 234 4.19 -16.61 8.82
C LEU A 234 3.83 -17.82 9.66
N VAL A 235 2.54 -18.04 9.97
CA VAL A 235 2.13 -19.17 10.81
C VAL A 235 2.51 -20.51 10.18
N VAL A 236 2.30 -20.67 8.88
CA VAL A 236 2.71 -21.90 8.17
C VAL A 236 4.24 -22.03 8.15
N ALA A 237 4.98 -20.94 7.96
CA ALA A 237 6.44 -20.95 8.00
C ALA A 237 6.95 -21.40 9.38
N GLN A 238 6.46 -20.77 10.46
CA GLN A 238 6.82 -21.11 11.83
C GLN A 238 6.46 -22.56 12.17
N MET A 239 5.28 -23.02 11.74
CA MET A 239 4.87 -24.41 11.93
C MET A 239 5.71 -25.40 11.10
N SER A 240 6.42 -24.93 10.08
CA SER A 240 7.38 -25.71 9.29
C SER A 240 8.83 -25.55 9.77
N GLY A 241 9.06 -24.92 10.94
CA GLY A 241 10.40 -24.63 11.46
C GLY A 241 11.17 -23.58 10.64
N LYS A 242 10.48 -22.67 9.95
CA LYS A 242 11.07 -21.68 9.06
C LYS A 242 10.77 -20.26 9.52
N ASN A 243 11.79 -19.41 9.42
CA ASN A 243 11.69 -17.96 9.68
C ASN A 243 11.53 -17.13 8.40
N ARG A 244 11.18 -17.77 7.29
CA ARG A 244 11.00 -17.09 6.01
C ARG A 244 9.86 -17.65 5.18
N PHE A 245 9.28 -16.80 4.35
CA PHE A 245 8.31 -17.19 3.33
C PHE A 245 8.30 -16.21 2.16
N SER A 246 7.70 -16.60 1.04
CA SER A 246 7.70 -15.80 -0.20
C SER A 246 6.33 -15.23 -0.56
N PHE A 247 6.33 -13.96 -0.99
CA PHE A 247 5.28 -13.35 -1.80
C PHE A 247 5.69 -13.36 -3.28
N TYR A 248 4.77 -13.80 -4.13
CA TYR A 248 4.95 -13.78 -5.57
C TYR A 248 4.04 -12.71 -6.18
N GLU A 249 4.62 -11.53 -6.43
CA GLU A 249 4.00 -10.42 -7.16
C GLU A 249 5.08 -9.71 -7.99
N ASN A 250 4.74 -9.32 -9.21
CA ASN A 250 5.62 -8.54 -10.09
C ASN A 250 5.85 -7.12 -9.52
N GLY A 251 7.00 -6.52 -9.85
CA GLY A 251 7.41 -5.26 -9.26
C GLY A 251 6.52 -4.06 -9.59
N VAL A 252 5.95 -3.99 -10.79
CA VAL A 252 5.12 -2.85 -11.23
C VAL A 252 3.87 -2.75 -10.36
N VAL A 253 3.22 -3.90 -10.11
CA VAL A 253 2.05 -3.97 -9.23
C VAL A 253 2.42 -3.88 -7.75
N SER A 254 3.62 -4.32 -7.35
CA SER A 254 4.10 -4.12 -5.98
C SER A 254 4.24 -2.64 -5.60
N ILE A 255 4.77 -1.81 -6.51
CA ILE A 255 4.87 -0.35 -6.27
C ILE A 255 3.50 0.33 -6.41
N ASN A 256 2.69 -0.11 -7.38
CA ASN A 256 1.31 0.35 -7.59
C ASN A 256 1.13 1.88 -7.70
N PRO A 257 1.84 2.58 -8.61
CA PRO A 257 1.65 4.01 -8.80
C PRO A 257 0.23 4.33 -9.32
N PRO A 258 -0.26 5.56 -9.10
CA PRO A 258 -1.62 5.94 -9.45
C PRO A 258 -1.80 5.97 -10.98
N LEU A 259 -2.44 4.92 -11.51
CA LEU A 259 -2.71 4.76 -12.94
C LEU A 259 -3.67 5.82 -13.51
N ALA A 260 -4.34 6.62 -12.67
CA ALA A 260 -5.22 7.72 -13.07
C ALA A 260 -5.12 8.89 -12.07
N GLY A 261 -5.27 10.14 -12.53
CA GLY A 261 -5.11 11.34 -11.68
C GLY A 261 -6.14 11.47 -10.55
N ASP A 262 -7.30 10.82 -10.65
CA ASP A 262 -8.30 10.69 -9.58
C ASP A 262 -8.08 9.45 -8.68
N VAL A 263 -7.03 8.66 -8.93
CA VAL A 263 -6.55 7.56 -8.09
C VAL A 263 -5.44 8.04 -7.12
N VAL A 264 -5.19 9.35 -7.08
CA VAL A 264 -4.38 10.02 -6.05
C VAL A 264 -5.12 9.94 -4.70
N GLY A 265 -4.40 9.54 -3.65
CA GLY A 265 -4.96 9.31 -2.31
C GLY A 265 -5.54 7.91 -2.16
N GLY A 266 -4.71 6.97 -1.68
CA GLY A 266 -5.17 5.70 -1.12
C GLY A 266 -6.13 4.88 -1.98
N ARG A 267 -6.14 4.97 -3.33
CA ARG A 267 -7.02 4.20 -4.24
C ARG A 267 -6.36 2.98 -4.89
N ALA A 268 -5.04 2.92 -4.83
CA ALA A 268 -4.23 1.74 -5.18
C ALA A 268 -3.98 0.86 -3.93
N THR A 269 -4.04 -0.47 -4.03
CA THR A 269 -3.75 -1.40 -2.92
C THR A 269 -2.24 -1.62 -2.78
N ARG A 270 -1.63 -1.28 -1.65
CA ARG A 270 -0.16 -1.38 -1.44
C ARG A 270 0.27 -2.79 -0.97
N THR A 271 -0.33 -3.82 -1.57
CA THR A 271 -0.34 -5.23 -1.12
C THR A 271 1.03 -5.80 -0.79
N THR A 272 2.00 -5.62 -1.68
CA THR A 272 3.39 -6.12 -1.59
C THR A 272 4.40 -4.98 -1.76
N HIS A 273 3.99 -3.76 -1.40
CA HIS A 273 4.86 -2.61 -1.47
C HIS A 273 6.04 -2.79 -0.49
N PRO A 274 7.29 -2.47 -0.87
CA PRO A 274 8.47 -2.71 -0.04
C PRO A 274 8.34 -2.20 1.39
N ARG A 275 7.87 -0.95 1.59
CA ARG A 275 7.54 -0.40 2.92
C ARG A 275 6.58 -1.28 3.75
N VAL A 276 5.52 -1.81 3.14
CA VAL A 276 4.60 -2.72 3.85
C VAL A 276 5.32 -4.00 4.24
N LEU A 277 6.10 -4.59 3.33
CA LEU A 277 6.80 -5.85 3.61
C LEU A 277 7.83 -5.70 4.72
N ARG A 278 8.61 -4.60 4.74
CA ARG A 278 9.55 -4.31 5.83
C ARG A 278 8.83 -4.06 7.15
N GLY A 279 7.71 -3.34 7.15
CA GLY A 279 6.87 -3.16 8.33
C GLY A 279 6.32 -4.48 8.88
N LEU A 280 5.91 -5.40 8.00
CA LEU A 280 5.47 -6.75 8.38
C LEU A 280 6.61 -7.60 8.95
N GLU A 281 7.80 -7.58 8.34
CA GLU A 281 8.96 -8.28 8.88
C GLU A 281 9.35 -7.77 10.26
N ALA A 282 9.39 -6.44 10.45
CA ALA A 282 9.66 -5.84 11.74
C ALA A 282 8.60 -6.27 12.77
N LEU A 283 7.31 -6.16 12.44
CA LEU A 283 6.22 -6.60 13.30
C LEU A 283 6.36 -8.08 13.69
N PHE A 284 6.60 -8.96 12.72
CA PHE A 284 6.71 -10.39 12.97
C PHE A 284 7.97 -10.74 13.76
N SER A 285 9.07 -10.04 13.51
CA SER A 285 10.32 -10.26 14.23
C SER A 285 10.22 -9.82 15.68
N THR A 286 9.58 -8.67 15.94
CA THR A 286 9.30 -8.18 17.30
C THR A 286 8.33 -9.10 18.04
N LEU A 287 7.29 -9.61 17.37
CA LEU A 287 6.35 -10.55 18.00
C LEU A 287 7.01 -11.87 18.43
N LEU A 288 7.88 -12.42 17.58
CA LEU A 288 8.47 -13.75 17.78
C LEU A 288 9.85 -13.76 18.43
N ASP A 289 10.44 -12.58 18.65
CA ASP A 289 11.83 -12.41 19.09
C ASP A 289 12.81 -13.21 18.20
N SER A 290 12.58 -13.15 16.88
CA SER A 290 13.35 -13.89 15.89
C SER A 290 13.37 -13.14 14.56
N GLU A 291 14.48 -13.16 13.83
CA GLU A 291 14.53 -12.52 12.51
C GLU A 291 13.61 -13.22 11.51
N ILE A 292 12.60 -12.49 11.00
CA ILE A 292 11.65 -12.97 9.99
C ILE A 292 11.93 -12.32 8.64
N GLU A 293 11.99 -13.13 7.58
CA GLU A 293 12.23 -12.67 6.20
C GLU A 293 11.03 -12.93 5.29
N ILE A 294 10.55 -11.90 4.61
CA ILE A 294 9.54 -11.97 3.55
C ILE A 294 10.23 -11.74 2.20
N ARG A 295 10.34 -12.80 1.41
CA ARG A 295 10.99 -12.77 0.08
C ARG A 295 10.02 -12.37 -1.02
N THR A 296 10.51 -11.63 -2.01
CA THR A 296 9.78 -11.20 -3.21
C THR A 296 10.53 -11.54 -4.50
N PRO A 297 10.62 -12.83 -4.89
CA PRO A 297 11.49 -13.25 -6.00
C PRO A 297 11.16 -12.65 -7.37
N LEU A 298 9.94 -12.13 -7.54
CA LEU A 298 9.46 -11.54 -8.79
C LEU A 298 9.50 -9.99 -8.79
N GLN A 299 10.05 -9.36 -7.74
CA GLN A 299 10.00 -7.90 -7.56
C GLN A 299 10.67 -7.09 -8.66
N TRP A 300 11.61 -7.68 -9.40
CA TRP A 300 12.33 -7.01 -10.50
C TRP A 300 11.87 -7.46 -11.87
N LEU A 301 10.68 -8.09 -11.95
CA LEU A 301 10.08 -8.55 -13.18
C LEU A 301 8.80 -7.78 -13.46
N THR A 302 8.57 -7.50 -14.74
CA THR A 302 7.31 -7.02 -15.29
C THR A 302 6.31 -8.18 -15.37
N LYS A 303 5.02 -7.87 -15.51
CA LYS A 303 4.02 -8.94 -15.67
C LYS A 303 4.23 -9.76 -16.94
N LYS A 304 4.72 -9.16 -18.03
CA LYS A 304 5.14 -9.88 -19.26
C LYS A 304 6.22 -10.92 -18.96
N GLU A 305 7.27 -10.54 -18.24
CA GLU A 305 8.37 -11.44 -17.86
C GLU A 305 7.89 -12.55 -16.92
N VAL A 306 6.97 -12.23 -16.00
CA VAL A 306 6.32 -13.21 -15.12
C VAL A 306 5.49 -14.22 -15.91
N THR A 307 4.71 -13.80 -16.92
CA THR A 307 3.96 -14.74 -17.76
C THR A 307 4.88 -15.57 -18.65
N GLN A 308 5.98 -14.99 -19.13
CA GLN A 308 6.98 -15.71 -19.93
C GLN A 308 7.63 -16.83 -19.12
N LYS A 309 7.93 -16.62 -17.84
CA LYS A 309 8.45 -17.68 -16.95
C LYS A 309 7.57 -18.93 -16.89
N ILE A 310 6.24 -18.77 -16.93
CA ILE A 310 5.30 -19.90 -16.98
C ILE A 310 5.46 -20.67 -18.30
N ALA A 311 5.58 -19.94 -19.40
CA ALA A 311 5.75 -20.54 -20.72
C ALA A 311 7.10 -21.26 -20.85
N ASP A 312 8.19 -20.63 -20.41
CA ASP A 312 9.54 -21.19 -20.44
C ASP A 312 9.67 -22.47 -19.61
N ALA A 313 8.87 -22.59 -18.55
CA ALA A 313 8.79 -23.80 -17.73
C ALA A 313 7.93 -24.92 -18.34
N GLY A 314 7.27 -24.69 -19.50
CA GLY A 314 6.40 -25.66 -20.15
C GLY A 314 4.96 -25.69 -19.62
N PHE A 315 4.50 -24.60 -19.01
CA PHE A 315 3.18 -24.48 -18.36
C PHE A 315 2.26 -23.44 -19.00
N ALA A 316 2.58 -23.00 -20.23
CA ALA A 316 1.80 -21.98 -20.94
C ALA A 316 0.30 -22.35 -21.04
N ASP A 317 -0.01 -23.62 -21.22
CA ASP A 317 -1.38 -24.15 -21.34
C ASP A 317 -2.21 -23.99 -20.05
N MET A 318 -1.56 -23.79 -18.90
CA MET A 318 -2.23 -23.51 -17.62
C MET A 318 -2.53 -22.03 -17.38
N LEU A 319 -2.10 -21.12 -18.27
CA LEU A 319 -2.33 -19.68 -18.09
C LEU A 319 -3.81 -19.36 -17.90
N ALA A 320 -4.69 -19.92 -18.75
CA ALA A 320 -6.14 -19.72 -18.69
C ALA A 320 -6.80 -20.22 -17.39
N ALA A 321 -6.16 -21.16 -16.68
CA ALA A 321 -6.66 -21.65 -15.39
C ALA A 321 -6.41 -20.66 -14.25
N THR A 322 -5.36 -19.83 -14.35
CA THR A 322 -5.03 -18.81 -13.34
C THR A 322 -5.99 -17.61 -13.40
N VAL A 323 -6.21 -16.95 -12.26
CA VAL A 323 -7.16 -15.84 -12.15
C VAL A 323 -6.59 -14.65 -11.38
N SER A 324 -6.28 -13.56 -12.10
CA SER A 324 -5.84 -12.29 -11.50
C SER A 324 -7.01 -11.34 -11.15
N CYS A 325 -8.23 -11.64 -11.60
CA CYS A 325 -9.38 -10.77 -11.38
C CYS A 325 -9.74 -10.64 -9.89
N THR A 326 -10.05 -9.44 -9.42
CA THR A 326 -10.43 -9.18 -8.01
C THR A 326 -11.93 -9.33 -7.74
N ARG A 327 -12.73 -9.71 -8.75
CA ARG A 327 -14.21 -9.73 -8.69
C ARG A 327 -14.80 -11.14 -8.83
N PRO A 328 -14.58 -12.06 -7.86
CA PRO A 328 -15.03 -13.46 -7.96
C PRO A 328 -16.55 -13.65 -8.11
N ARG A 329 -17.35 -12.70 -7.61
CA ARG A 329 -18.81 -12.71 -7.81
C ARG A 329 -19.19 -12.65 -9.29
N SER A 330 -18.38 -11.98 -10.11
CA SER A 330 -18.62 -11.83 -11.54
C SER A 330 -18.20 -13.06 -12.37
N TRP A 331 -17.36 -13.96 -11.84
CA TRP A 331 -16.80 -15.06 -12.64
C TRP A 331 -17.84 -16.06 -13.09
N THR A 332 -17.71 -16.52 -14.33
CA THR A 332 -18.41 -17.69 -14.88
C THR A 332 -17.39 -18.78 -15.21
N VAL A 333 -17.86 -19.98 -15.55
CA VAL A 333 -16.98 -21.09 -15.98
C VAL A 333 -16.14 -20.70 -17.19
N LYS A 334 -16.73 -19.97 -18.14
CA LYS A 334 -16.06 -19.53 -19.38
C LYS A 334 -15.26 -18.24 -19.20
N GLN A 335 -15.75 -17.32 -18.37
CA GLN A 335 -15.19 -15.98 -18.20
C GLN A 335 -14.84 -15.71 -16.74
N LYS A 336 -13.60 -16.07 -16.38
CA LYS A 336 -13.03 -15.79 -15.04
C LYS A 336 -12.48 -14.37 -14.93
N HIS A 337 -12.32 -13.64 -16.05
CA HIS A 337 -11.79 -12.27 -16.06
C HIS A 337 -12.83 -11.25 -16.49
N CYS A 338 -12.92 -10.11 -15.78
CA CYS A 338 -13.86 -9.06 -16.16
C CYS A 338 -13.39 -8.21 -17.36
N GLY A 339 -12.07 -8.06 -17.57
CA GLY A 339 -11.51 -7.19 -18.62
C GLY A 339 -11.57 -5.69 -18.34
N LEU A 340 -11.97 -5.32 -17.12
CA LEU A 340 -12.29 -3.94 -16.74
C LEU A 340 -11.50 -3.43 -15.53
N CYS A 341 -11.08 -4.30 -14.60
CA CYS A 341 -10.25 -3.86 -13.47
C CYS A 341 -8.78 -3.78 -13.87
N SER A 342 -7.99 -2.95 -13.17
CA SER A 342 -6.55 -2.79 -13.41
C SER A 342 -5.82 -4.13 -13.48
N GLN A 343 -6.12 -5.08 -12.59
CA GLN A 343 -5.50 -6.40 -12.59
C GLN A 343 -5.81 -7.25 -13.84
N CYS A 344 -7.02 -7.11 -14.42
CA CYS A 344 -7.35 -7.78 -15.68
C CYS A 344 -6.71 -7.07 -16.89
N ILE A 345 -6.63 -5.74 -16.87
CA ILE A 345 -6.03 -4.93 -17.93
C ILE A 345 -4.52 -5.23 -18.01
N ASP A 346 -3.82 -5.11 -16.88
CA ASP A 346 -2.39 -5.39 -16.75
C ASP A 346 -2.05 -6.82 -17.18
N ARG A 347 -2.81 -7.82 -16.69
CA ARG A 347 -2.69 -9.21 -17.13
C ARG A 347 -2.84 -9.35 -18.64
N ARG A 348 -3.85 -8.72 -19.25
CA ARG A 348 -4.13 -8.89 -20.67
C ARG A 348 -3.05 -8.24 -21.53
N PHE A 349 -2.56 -7.07 -21.15
CA PHE A 349 -1.38 -6.47 -21.78
C PHE A 349 -0.16 -7.39 -21.70
N ALA A 350 0.14 -7.94 -20.53
CA ALA A 350 1.26 -8.86 -20.36
C ALA A 350 1.19 -10.10 -21.26
N ILE A 351 0.02 -10.74 -21.36
CA ILE A 351 -0.19 -11.92 -22.20
C ILE A 351 -0.01 -11.60 -23.68
N LEU A 352 -0.57 -10.48 -24.15
CA LEU A 352 -0.42 -10.03 -25.54
C LEU A 352 1.03 -9.66 -25.85
N ALA A 353 1.70 -8.98 -24.93
CA ALA A 353 3.10 -8.57 -25.10
C ALA A 353 4.06 -9.77 -25.08
N ALA A 354 3.70 -10.85 -24.37
CA ALA A 354 4.44 -12.11 -24.36
C ALA A 354 4.13 -13.01 -25.57
N GLY A 355 3.15 -12.67 -26.41
CA GLY A 355 2.74 -13.52 -27.54
C GLY A 355 2.03 -14.81 -27.10
N LEU A 356 1.36 -14.78 -25.95
CA LEU A 356 0.72 -15.96 -25.33
C LEU A 356 -0.81 -15.97 -25.51
N GLU A 357 -1.35 -15.15 -26.41
CA GLU A 357 -2.80 -15.02 -26.66
C GLU A 357 -3.49 -16.31 -27.10
N GLN A 358 -2.75 -17.26 -27.66
CA GLN A 358 -3.28 -18.59 -28.01
C GLN A 358 -3.62 -19.44 -26.78
N TYR A 359 -2.91 -19.23 -25.66
CA TYR A 359 -3.11 -19.98 -24.41
C TYR A 359 -4.14 -19.33 -23.49
N GLU A 360 -4.37 -18.03 -23.65
CA GLU A 360 -5.47 -17.32 -23.01
C GLU A 360 -6.18 -16.46 -24.07
N PRO A 361 -7.24 -16.95 -24.69
CA PRO A 361 -7.93 -16.21 -25.74
C PRO A 361 -8.84 -15.12 -25.14
N SER A 362 -9.21 -14.12 -25.95
CA SER A 362 -10.00 -12.96 -25.48
C SER A 362 -11.37 -13.34 -24.90
N GLN A 363 -11.94 -14.47 -25.33
CA GLN A 363 -13.22 -14.98 -24.84
C GLN A 363 -13.20 -15.37 -23.35
N ASN A 364 -12.01 -15.52 -22.74
CA ASN A 364 -11.86 -15.71 -21.29
C ASN A 364 -12.20 -14.45 -20.49
N TYR A 365 -12.31 -13.31 -21.18
CA TYR A 365 -12.67 -12.02 -20.62
C TYR A 365 -14.12 -11.68 -20.97
N LYS A 366 -14.83 -11.06 -20.01
CA LYS A 366 -16.17 -10.50 -20.27
C LYS A 366 -16.12 -9.32 -21.23
N ARG A 367 -15.10 -8.48 -21.07
CA ARG A 367 -14.79 -7.37 -21.97
C ARG A 367 -13.41 -7.60 -22.55
N ASP A 368 -13.33 -7.68 -23.87
CA ASP A 368 -12.03 -7.69 -24.54
C ASP A 368 -11.25 -6.40 -24.25
N LEU A 369 -9.93 -6.50 -24.12
CA LEU A 369 -9.09 -5.34 -23.79
C LEU A 369 -9.14 -4.29 -24.89
N LEU A 370 -8.91 -4.70 -26.15
CA LEU A 370 -8.61 -3.81 -27.27
C LEU A 370 -9.87 -3.42 -28.04
N LEU A 371 -10.73 -4.39 -28.33
CA LEU A 371 -11.87 -4.28 -29.24
C LEU A 371 -13.23 -4.25 -28.52
N GLY A 372 -13.25 -4.56 -27.22
CA GLY A 372 -14.48 -4.54 -26.43
C GLY A 372 -15.01 -3.12 -26.30
N ASP A 373 -16.28 -2.90 -26.65
CA ASP A 373 -16.95 -1.60 -26.49
C ASP A 373 -17.10 -1.25 -25.00
N ARG A 374 -16.60 -0.08 -24.57
CA ARG A 374 -16.65 0.42 -23.19
C ARG A 374 -17.47 1.72 -23.08
N SER A 375 -18.36 1.98 -24.04
CA SER A 375 -19.19 3.19 -24.07
C SER A 375 -20.19 3.31 -22.90
N ALA A 376 -20.40 2.24 -22.14
CA ALA A 376 -21.24 2.24 -20.94
C ALA A 376 -20.39 2.39 -19.66
N ASP A 377 -20.81 3.29 -18.76
CA ASP A 377 -20.44 3.38 -17.33
C ASP A 377 -18.94 3.41 -16.96
N ASP A 378 -18.22 4.56 -17.03
CA ASP A 378 -16.85 4.79 -16.46
C ASP A 378 -15.74 3.73 -16.77
N GLU A 379 -16.05 2.69 -17.53
CA GLU A 379 -15.26 1.47 -17.75
C GLU A 379 -14.14 1.67 -18.77
N LEU A 380 -14.26 2.72 -19.60
CA LEU A 380 -13.24 3.17 -20.52
C LEU A 380 -12.11 3.93 -19.80
N ARG A 381 -12.45 4.67 -18.74
CA ARG A 381 -11.50 5.54 -18.01
C ARG A 381 -10.28 4.78 -17.53
N MET A 382 -10.46 3.64 -16.88
CA MET A 382 -9.34 2.84 -16.34
C MET A 382 -8.41 2.34 -17.43
N ALA A 383 -8.94 1.86 -18.56
CA ALA A 383 -8.14 1.35 -19.66
C ALA A 383 -7.35 2.46 -20.37
N LEU A 384 -7.99 3.63 -20.59
CA LEU A 384 -7.31 4.79 -21.15
C LEU A 384 -6.25 5.35 -20.21
N SER A 385 -6.58 5.50 -18.93
CA SER A 385 -5.63 6.02 -17.93
C SER A 385 -4.42 5.10 -17.80
N TYR A 386 -4.64 3.77 -17.85
CA TYR A 386 -3.55 2.79 -17.88
C TYR A 386 -2.62 3.00 -19.09
N VAL A 387 -3.15 3.14 -20.30
CA VAL A 387 -2.33 3.36 -21.51
C VAL A 387 -1.64 4.73 -21.47
N ALA A 388 -2.36 5.79 -21.09
CA ALA A 388 -1.81 7.13 -20.97
C ALA A 388 -0.66 7.17 -19.95
N PHE A 389 -0.86 6.57 -18.77
CA PHE A 389 0.16 6.47 -17.73
C PHE A 389 1.45 5.82 -18.27
N PHE A 390 1.35 4.67 -18.93
CA PHE A 390 2.53 3.97 -19.41
C PHE A 390 3.16 4.62 -20.65
N ARG A 391 2.39 5.30 -21.50
CA ARG A 391 2.92 6.17 -22.56
C ARG A 391 3.73 7.33 -21.97
N ASP A 392 3.22 7.96 -20.92
CA ASP A 392 3.90 9.07 -20.26
C ASP A 392 5.18 8.58 -19.57
N VAL A 393 5.13 7.42 -18.89
CA VAL A 393 6.30 6.76 -18.31
C VAL A 393 7.35 6.43 -19.37
N ALA A 394 6.96 5.92 -20.55
CA ALA A 394 7.90 5.63 -21.64
C ALA A 394 8.69 6.87 -22.06
N ALA A 395 8.03 8.03 -22.11
CA ALA A 395 8.64 9.31 -22.45
C ALA A 395 9.33 10.03 -21.27
N MET A 396 9.20 9.51 -20.04
CA MET A 396 9.61 10.20 -18.82
C MET A 396 11.12 10.03 -18.52
N PRO A 397 11.86 11.12 -18.25
CA PRO A 397 13.21 11.03 -17.71
C PRO A 397 13.23 10.41 -16.30
N LYS A 398 14.31 9.69 -15.94
CA LYS A 398 14.49 9.05 -14.62
C LYS A 398 14.22 10.01 -13.46
N ALA A 399 14.79 11.22 -13.50
CA ALA A 399 14.62 12.20 -12.43
C ALA A 399 13.14 12.54 -12.16
N ARG A 400 12.36 12.75 -13.22
CA ARG A 400 10.91 13.01 -13.12
C ARG A 400 10.12 11.79 -12.66
N PHE A 401 10.53 10.59 -13.05
CA PHE A 401 9.91 9.35 -12.57
C PHE A 401 10.08 9.20 -11.05
N LEU A 402 11.28 9.47 -10.54
CA LEU A 402 11.58 9.31 -9.12
C LEU A 402 10.90 10.37 -8.25
N SER A 403 10.73 11.61 -8.74
CA SER A 403 10.04 12.67 -7.99
C SER A 403 8.53 12.73 -8.24
N GLY A 404 8.04 12.16 -9.34
CA GLY A 404 6.66 12.28 -9.79
C GLY A 404 5.66 11.38 -9.07
N PHE A 405 6.12 10.34 -8.36
CA PHE A 405 5.24 9.33 -7.76
C PHE A 405 5.59 9.03 -6.30
N GLN A 406 4.69 9.40 -5.37
CA GLN A 406 4.88 9.16 -3.93
C GLN A 406 5.10 7.68 -3.58
N GLN A 407 4.47 6.77 -4.31
CA GLN A 407 4.60 5.32 -4.11
C GLN A 407 6.00 4.84 -4.49
N VAL A 408 6.60 5.42 -5.54
CA VAL A 408 8.00 5.11 -5.91
C VAL A 408 8.91 5.62 -4.80
N ILE A 409 8.76 6.89 -4.39
CA ILE A 409 9.57 7.51 -3.32
C ILE A 409 9.48 6.68 -2.03
N SER A 410 8.27 6.30 -1.62
CA SER A 410 8.03 5.52 -0.41
C SER A 410 8.67 4.13 -0.42
N ALA A 411 9.08 3.63 -1.60
CA ALA A 411 9.70 2.32 -1.75
C ALA A 411 11.23 2.36 -1.75
N LEU A 412 11.86 3.49 -2.12
CA LEU A 412 13.30 3.54 -2.44
C LEU A 412 14.19 3.06 -1.28
N ASP A 413 13.86 3.45 -0.05
CA ASP A 413 14.65 3.12 1.14
C ASP A 413 14.31 1.76 1.77
N HIS A 414 13.45 0.97 1.11
CA HIS A 414 12.91 -0.28 1.65
C HIS A 414 13.37 -1.52 0.86
N PHE A 415 14.46 -1.38 0.09
CA PHE A 415 15.16 -2.49 -0.56
C PHE A 415 16.49 -2.73 0.18
N PRO A 416 16.62 -3.77 1.02
CA PRO A 416 17.74 -3.91 1.96
C PRO A 416 19.11 -4.03 1.28
N ASP A 417 19.15 -4.60 0.07
CA ASP A 417 20.41 -4.87 -0.65
C ASP A 417 20.81 -3.78 -1.65
N LEU A 418 20.10 -2.64 -1.68
CA LEU A 418 20.29 -1.59 -2.67
C LEU A 418 20.39 -0.22 -2.00
N SER A 419 21.28 0.62 -2.51
CA SER A 419 21.21 2.05 -2.23
C SER A 419 19.96 2.67 -2.87
N VAL A 420 19.55 3.83 -2.36
CA VAL A 420 18.40 4.62 -2.87
C VAL A 420 18.51 4.87 -4.39
N ASP A 421 19.70 5.20 -4.89
CA ASP A 421 19.92 5.43 -6.32
C ASP A 421 19.89 4.14 -7.14
N GLU A 422 20.43 3.03 -6.63
CA GLU A 422 20.34 1.73 -7.30
C GLU A 422 18.89 1.23 -7.36
N ALA A 423 18.16 1.33 -6.25
CA ALA A 423 16.73 1.03 -6.20
C ALA A 423 15.94 1.90 -7.19
N GLY A 424 16.21 3.21 -7.20
CA GLY A 424 15.60 4.14 -8.14
C GLY A 424 15.90 3.81 -9.60
N SER A 425 17.14 3.42 -9.92
CA SER A 425 17.55 2.98 -11.25
C SER A 425 16.79 1.72 -11.69
N ARG A 426 16.76 0.69 -10.83
CA ARG A 426 16.09 -0.58 -11.13
C ARG A 426 14.58 -0.43 -11.26
N LEU A 427 13.95 0.40 -10.43
CA LEU A 427 12.53 0.72 -10.56
C LEU A 427 12.25 1.45 -11.87
N PHE A 428 13.05 2.45 -12.22
CA PHE A 428 12.89 3.15 -13.50
C PHE A 428 13.01 2.20 -14.70
N GLU A 429 14.03 1.33 -14.71
CA GLU A 429 14.22 0.33 -15.77
C GLU A 429 13.05 -0.66 -15.85
N LEU A 430 12.55 -1.13 -14.71
CA LEU A 430 11.39 -2.01 -14.62
C LEU A 430 10.15 -1.38 -15.26
N PHE A 431 9.87 -0.11 -14.90
CA PHE A 431 8.73 0.63 -15.43
C PHE A 431 8.88 0.94 -16.92
N GLN A 432 10.10 1.23 -17.39
CA GLN A 432 10.41 1.41 -18.81
C GLN A 432 10.21 0.12 -19.63
N ARG A 433 10.59 -1.04 -19.11
CA ARG A 433 10.29 -2.34 -19.77
C ARG A 433 8.79 -2.62 -19.85
N HIS A 434 8.06 -2.30 -18.78
CA HIS A 434 6.60 -2.49 -18.77
C HIS A 434 5.90 -1.52 -19.72
N ALA A 435 6.30 -0.26 -19.72
CA ALA A 435 5.79 0.77 -20.62
C ALA A 435 5.95 0.37 -22.10
N ARG A 436 7.16 -0.07 -22.50
CA ARG A 436 7.41 -0.60 -23.85
C ARG A 436 6.50 -1.77 -24.19
N SER A 437 6.23 -2.67 -23.24
CA SER A 437 5.33 -3.80 -23.46
C SER A 437 3.89 -3.35 -23.74
N VAL A 438 3.43 -2.27 -23.10
CA VAL A 438 2.11 -1.67 -23.37
C VAL A 438 2.08 -1.03 -24.75
N GLU A 439 3.11 -0.26 -25.12
CA GLU A 439 3.22 0.38 -26.44
C GLU A 439 3.29 -0.65 -27.58
N GLU A 440 4.09 -1.71 -27.42
CA GLU A 440 4.20 -2.83 -28.37
C GLU A 440 2.83 -3.45 -28.66
N VAL A 441 2.00 -3.67 -27.63
CA VAL A 441 0.66 -4.24 -27.78
C VAL A 441 -0.27 -3.29 -28.56
N ILE A 442 -0.25 -2.00 -28.26
CA ILE A 442 -1.08 -1.01 -28.97
C ILE A 442 -0.63 -0.88 -30.43
N ALA A 443 0.68 -0.83 -30.68
CA ALA A 443 1.23 -0.76 -32.03
C ALA A 443 0.89 -2.02 -32.86
N LYS A 444 1.04 -3.21 -32.28
CA LYS A 444 0.64 -4.48 -32.93
C LYS A 444 -0.86 -4.48 -33.26
N ALA A 445 -1.70 -4.07 -32.31
CA ALA A 445 -3.14 -4.00 -32.52
C ALA A 445 -3.56 -3.01 -33.64
N LEU A 446 -2.85 -1.87 -33.75
CA LEU A 446 -3.06 -0.92 -34.85
C LEU A 446 -2.75 -1.55 -36.21
N ILE A 447 -1.64 -2.30 -36.32
CA ILE A 447 -1.27 -3.00 -37.56
C ILE A 447 -2.32 -4.07 -37.90
N GLU A 448 -2.76 -4.85 -36.92
CA GLU A 448 -3.71 -5.96 -37.12
C GLU A 448 -5.15 -5.51 -37.44
N HIS A 449 -5.54 -4.32 -36.98
CA HIS A 449 -6.93 -3.86 -37.07
C HIS A 449 -7.09 -2.50 -37.76
N GLY A 450 -6.03 -1.97 -38.37
CA GLY A 450 -6.02 -0.67 -39.06
C GLY A 450 -7.13 -0.53 -40.11
N ASP A 451 -7.33 -1.55 -40.95
CA ASP A 451 -8.38 -1.54 -41.98
C ASP A 451 -9.79 -1.49 -41.39
N ARG A 452 -9.98 -2.12 -40.23
CA ARG A 452 -11.27 -2.14 -39.52
C ARG A 452 -11.52 -0.82 -38.81
N LEU A 453 -10.48 -0.22 -38.22
CA LEU A 453 -10.53 1.13 -37.65
C LEU A 453 -10.91 2.15 -38.72
N PHE A 454 -10.22 2.11 -39.88
CA PHE A 454 -10.47 3.03 -40.99
C PHE A 454 -11.90 2.92 -41.53
N ARG A 455 -12.46 1.70 -41.58
CA ARG A 455 -13.83 1.44 -42.03
C ARG A 455 -14.91 1.69 -40.97
N GLY A 456 -14.54 2.08 -39.74
CA GLY A 456 -15.48 2.28 -38.64
C GLY A 456 -16.12 0.97 -38.13
N GLU A 457 -15.45 -0.17 -38.35
CA GLU A 457 -15.90 -1.51 -37.95
C GLU A 457 -15.43 -1.91 -36.53
N VAL A 458 -14.63 -1.06 -35.90
CA VAL A 458 -14.20 -1.20 -34.50
C VAL A 458 -15.10 -0.31 -33.64
N PRO A 459 -15.66 -0.80 -32.53
CA PRO A 459 -16.53 0.01 -31.67
C PRO A 459 -15.82 1.30 -31.21
N PRO A 460 -16.46 2.49 -31.31
CA PRO A 460 -15.85 3.77 -30.94
C PRO A 460 -15.38 3.85 -29.48
N GLY A 461 -16.12 3.23 -28.56
CA GLY A 461 -15.75 3.13 -27.14
C GLY A 461 -14.76 2.00 -26.82
N SER A 462 -14.17 1.35 -27.82
CA SER A 462 -13.10 0.38 -27.58
C SER A 462 -11.77 1.08 -27.29
N LEU A 463 -10.91 0.46 -26.49
CA LEU A 463 -9.60 1.03 -26.15
C LEU A 463 -8.80 1.36 -27.41
N LEU A 464 -8.78 0.44 -28.37
CA LEU A 464 -8.03 0.61 -29.61
C LEU A 464 -8.53 1.82 -30.39
N ALA A 465 -9.85 1.95 -30.60
CA ALA A 465 -10.39 3.12 -31.30
C ALA A 465 -10.02 4.41 -30.57
N THR A 466 -10.30 4.50 -29.27
CA THR A 466 -10.09 5.72 -28.48
C THR A 466 -8.62 6.14 -28.35
N CYS A 467 -7.65 5.21 -28.47
CA CYS A 467 -6.23 5.58 -28.56
C CYS A 467 -5.89 6.41 -29.83
N PHE A 468 -6.73 6.33 -30.88
CA PHE A 468 -6.48 6.98 -32.18
C PHE A 468 -7.57 7.98 -32.59
N THR A 469 -8.75 7.98 -31.96
CA THR A 469 -9.73 9.08 -32.10
C THR A 469 -9.23 10.29 -31.31
N ARG A 470 -8.88 11.38 -32.00
CA ARG A 470 -8.49 12.66 -31.37
C ARG A 470 -9.66 13.63 -31.43
N ASP A 471 -10.11 14.13 -30.27
CA ASP A 471 -11.00 15.30 -30.20
C ASP A 471 -10.20 16.63 -30.17
N HIS A 472 -8.92 16.62 -29.79
CA HIS A 472 -8.06 17.83 -29.75
C HIS A 472 -6.60 17.57 -30.15
N VAL A 473 -5.95 18.58 -30.74
CA VAL A 473 -4.50 18.61 -30.99
C VAL A 473 -3.81 19.15 -29.74
N GLU A 474 -3.13 18.29 -28.98
CA GLU A 474 -2.29 18.73 -27.88
C GLU A 474 -1.06 19.47 -28.44
N ILE A 475 -0.91 20.74 -28.06
CA ILE A 475 0.31 21.50 -28.27
C ILE A 475 1.33 20.98 -27.24
N ALA A 476 2.45 20.43 -27.70
CA ALA A 476 3.52 19.99 -26.82
C ALA A 476 3.91 21.14 -25.87
N PRO A 477 3.91 20.93 -24.54
CA PRO A 477 4.28 21.97 -23.60
C PRO A 477 5.74 22.39 -23.86
N LYS A 478 6.00 23.70 -23.87
CA LYS A 478 7.37 24.22 -23.96
C LYS A 478 8.14 23.82 -22.70
N SER A 479 9.37 23.34 -22.91
CA SER A 479 10.26 22.79 -21.88
C SER A 479 10.84 23.87 -20.95
N ASP A 480 10.00 24.48 -20.11
CA ASP A 480 10.45 25.20 -18.90
C ASP A 480 10.22 24.38 -17.62
N TYR A 481 9.58 23.21 -17.77
CA TYR A 481 9.26 22.30 -16.67
C TYR A 481 10.50 21.68 -16.01
N ASP A 482 11.56 21.38 -16.77
CA ASP A 482 12.77 20.76 -16.22
C ASP A 482 13.55 21.75 -15.33
N ARG A 483 13.51 23.05 -15.65
CA ARG A 483 14.10 24.09 -14.81
C ARG A 483 13.26 24.29 -13.55
N GLN A 484 11.94 24.39 -13.67
CA GLN A 484 11.04 24.50 -12.52
C GLN A 484 11.05 23.25 -11.63
N ALA A 485 11.20 22.05 -12.20
CA ALA A 485 11.29 20.79 -11.47
C ALA A 485 12.65 20.63 -10.78
N THR A 486 13.74 21.11 -11.39
CA THR A 486 15.07 21.17 -10.74
C THR A 486 15.03 22.17 -9.58
N ASP A 487 14.49 23.37 -9.81
CA ASP A 487 14.29 24.39 -8.77
C ASP A 487 13.35 23.89 -7.64
N PHE A 488 12.37 23.03 -7.96
CA PHE A 488 11.45 22.42 -7.00
C PHE A 488 12.09 21.26 -6.20
N VAL A 489 12.87 20.40 -6.86
CA VAL A 489 13.61 19.31 -6.19
C VAL A 489 14.69 19.87 -5.27
N ASP A 490 15.36 20.95 -5.67
CA ASP A 490 16.30 21.68 -4.80
C ASP A 490 15.59 22.32 -3.59
N ARG A 491 14.31 22.68 -3.72
CA ARG A 491 13.45 23.18 -2.62
C ARG A 491 12.89 22.07 -1.72
N LEU A 492 12.87 20.81 -2.15
CA LEU A 492 12.23 19.69 -1.43
C LEU A 492 13.13 19.03 -0.37
N SER A 493 14.40 19.40 -0.24
CA SER A 493 15.31 18.77 0.72
C SER A 493 15.02 19.13 2.19
N ALA A 494 14.12 20.08 2.43
CA ALA A 494 13.31 20.36 3.63
C ALA A 494 12.54 21.66 3.32
N PRO A 495 11.35 21.94 3.88
CA PRO A 495 10.76 23.27 3.73
C PRO A 495 11.65 24.29 4.44
N ILE A 496 12.52 24.99 3.70
CA ILE A 496 13.36 26.06 4.24
C ILE A 496 12.46 27.27 4.45
N VAL A 497 11.97 27.43 5.68
CA VAL A 497 11.29 28.66 6.08
C VAL A 497 12.37 29.73 6.29
N GLU A 498 12.39 30.74 5.42
CA GLU A 498 13.22 31.93 5.58
C GLU A 498 12.47 33.00 6.38
N PHE A 499 13.10 33.51 7.44
CA PHE A 499 12.50 34.51 8.33
C PHE A 499 13.53 35.53 8.82
N ALA A 500 13.09 36.70 9.27
CA ALA A 500 13.92 37.62 10.04
C ALA A 500 13.19 38.07 11.30
N VAL A 501 13.97 38.39 12.33
CA VAL A 501 13.45 38.93 13.59
C VAL A 501 13.71 40.42 13.63
N ASP A 502 12.64 41.20 13.67
CA ASP A 502 12.68 42.64 13.87
C ASP A 502 12.44 42.95 15.35
N HIS A 503 13.54 43.24 16.04
CA HIS A 503 13.49 43.54 17.47
C HIS A 503 12.93 44.94 17.75
N ASP A 504 13.01 45.88 16.80
CA ASP A 504 12.53 47.25 16.97
C ASP A 504 11.00 47.32 16.84
N ALA A 505 10.42 46.53 15.93
CA ALA A 505 8.97 46.43 15.73
C ALA A 505 8.31 45.24 16.46
N GLU A 506 9.08 44.44 17.22
CA GLU A 506 8.59 43.24 17.93
C GLU A 506 7.84 42.25 17.03
N GLN A 507 8.41 41.93 15.87
CA GLN A 507 7.81 41.06 14.87
C GLN A 507 8.80 40.04 14.27
N VAL A 508 8.25 38.94 13.75
CA VAL A 508 8.96 37.97 12.92
C VAL A 508 8.37 38.03 11.53
N LEU A 509 9.21 38.35 10.55
CA LEU A 509 8.82 38.49 9.16
C LEU A 509 9.24 37.25 8.39
N PHE A 510 8.37 36.75 7.52
CA PHE A 510 8.63 35.59 6.67
C PHE A 510 8.76 36.01 5.21
N HIS A 511 9.54 35.25 4.45
CA HIS A 511 9.58 35.39 3.00
C HIS A 511 8.17 35.24 2.41
N GLY A 512 7.77 36.16 1.53
CA GLY A 512 6.40 36.26 0.99
C GLY A 512 5.48 37.26 1.72
N GLY A 513 5.91 37.84 2.85
CA GLY A 513 5.24 38.97 3.50
C GLY A 513 4.30 38.63 4.67
N HIS A 514 4.28 37.38 5.13
CA HIS A 514 3.57 37.00 6.36
C HIS A 514 4.34 37.45 7.60
N LEU A 515 3.64 37.77 8.70
CA LEU A 515 4.28 38.24 9.93
C LEU A 515 3.68 37.61 11.19
N LEU A 516 4.49 37.51 12.24
CA LEU A 516 4.08 37.16 13.60
C LEU A 516 4.44 38.29 14.56
N GLU A 517 3.46 38.75 15.33
CA GLU A 517 3.60 39.87 16.27
C GLU A 517 3.22 39.47 17.70
N GLY A 518 3.55 40.34 18.66
CA GLY A 518 3.07 40.27 20.03
C GLY A 518 3.44 38.97 20.74
N ALA A 519 2.43 38.19 21.15
CA ALA A 519 2.65 36.95 21.90
C ALA A 519 3.35 35.87 21.07
N ASN A 520 3.19 35.86 19.74
CA ASN A 520 3.88 34.93 18.86
C ASN A 520 5.36 35.33 18.69
N TYR A 521 5.64 36.63 18.52
CA TYR A 521 7.00 37.15 18.52
C TYR A 521 7.75 36.78 19.80
N ARG A 522 7.14 37.00 20.98
CA ARG A 522 7.78 36.65 22.26
C ARG A 522 8.15 35.17 22.37
N PHE A 523 7.32 34.28 21.83
CA PHE A 523 7.60 32.84 21.81
C PHE A 523 8.81 32.51 20.93
N VAL A 524 8.86 33.05 19.71
CA VAL A 524 10.00 32.86 18.79
C VAL A 524 11.28 33.46 19.38
N ASN A 525 11.17 34.66 19.96
CA ASN A 525 12.29 35.36 20.60
C ASN A 525 12.85 34.59 21.81
N ALA A 526 12.05 33.80 22.52
CA ALA A 526 12.56 32.95 23.60
C ALA A 526 13.49 31.83 23.10
N LEU A 527 13.28 31.36 21.87
CA LEU A 527 13.99 30.25 21.23
C LEU A 527 15.14 30.68 20.31
N ILE A 528 15.12 31.93 19.82
CA ILE A 528 16.04 32.41 18.77
C ILE A 528 17.52 32.33 19.18
N GLU A 529 17.84 32.56 20.45
CA GLU A 529 19.24 32.53 20.92
C GLU A 529 19.86 31.13 20.84
N ASN A 530 19.10 30.07 21.14
CA ASN A 530 19.58 28.69 20.99
C ASN A 530 19.86 28.37 19.52
N PHE A 531 18.99 28.85 18.63
CA PHE A 531 19.12 28.69 17.19
C PHE A 531 20.35 29.45 16.64
N ARG A 532 20.49 30.74 16.95
CA ARG A 532 21.64 31.56 16.56
C ARG A 532 22.96 31.01 17.11
N LYS A 533 22.97 30.58 18.38
CA LYS A 533 24.16 29.95 19.00
C LYS A 533 24.56 28.69 18.23
N ALA A 534 23.62 27.78 17.99
CA ALA A 534 23.86 26.54 17.26
C ALA A 534 24.37 26.77 15.83
N LYS A 535 23.80 27.73 15.10
CA LYS A 535 24.27 28.10 13.74
C LYS A 535 25.70 28.67 13.75
N ARG A 536 26.04 29.51 14.74
CA ARG A 536 27.41 30.05 14.91
C ARG A 536 28.44 28.95 15.23
N THR A 537 28.08 28.00 16.09
CA THR A 537 28.98 26.92 16.54
C THR A 537 28.92 25.66 15.68
N ARG A 538 28.09 25.64 14.63
CA ARG A 538 27.82 24.46 13.78
C ARG A 538 27.45 23.22 14.62
N SER A 539 26.65 23.43 15.66
CA SER A 539 26.18 22.38 16.57
C SER A 539 24.67 22.19 16.46
N GLU A 540 24.13 21.14 17.06
CA GLU A 540 22.69 20.91 17.09
C GLU A 540 21.95 22.03 17.86
N VAL A 541 20.79 22.46 17.34
CA VAL A 541 19.88 23.38 18.04
C VAL A 541 19.28 22.64 19.23
N GLN A 542 19.63 23.06 20.44
CA GLN A 542 19.17 22.43 21.68
C GLN A 542 17.70 22.74 21.95
N PHE A 543 16.93 21.72 22.34
CA PHE A 543 15.58 21.89 22.86
C PHE A 543 15.60 22.66 24.17
N MET A 544 14.63 23.56 24.34
CA MET A 544 14.41 24.31 25.56
C MET A 544 13.25 23.68 26.34
N PRO A 545 13.47 23.27 27.60
CA PRO A 545 12.42 22.71 28.44
C PRO A 545 11.17 23.61 28.54
N PRO A 546 9.97 23.04 28.68
CA PRO A 546 8.73 23.82 28.76
C PRO A 546 8.71 24.90 29.85
N HIS A 547 9.28 24.63 31.03
CA HIS A 547 9.37 25.60 32.12
C HIS A 547 10.27 26.79 31.75
N ASP A 548 11.42 26.54 31.13
CA ASP A 548 12.35 27.59 30.70
C ASP A 548 11.72 28.51 29.63
N VAL A 549 10.96 27.93 28.69
CA VAL A 549 10.24 28.72 27.69
C VAL A 549 9.15 29.57 28.35
N ALA A 550 8.38 28.97 29.27
CA ALA A 550 7.30 29.63 30.00
C ALA A 550 7.83 30.79 30.86
N ASP A 551 8.94 30.60 31.56
CA ASP A 551 9.62 31.61 32.36
C ASP A 551 10.15 32.77 31.48
N LYS A 552 10.77 32.46 30.34
CA LYS A 552 11.29 33.48 29.41
C LYS A 552 10.21 34.37 28.81
N ILE A 553 9.01 33.85 28.57
CA ILE A 553 7.89 34.62 28.02
C ILE A 553 6.92 35.14 29.11
N GLY A 554 7.16 34.81 30.38
CA GLY A 554 6.44 35.33 31.54
C GLY A 554 5.02 34.78 31.73
N ILE A 555 4.74 33.53 31.35
CA ILE A 555 3.41 32.91 31.47
C ILE A 555 3.49 31.49 32.06
N SER A 556 2.36 30.90 32.45
CA SER A 556 2.32 29.50 32.91
C SER A 556 2.57 28.51 31.77
N GLU A 557 3.09 27.31 32.08
CA GLU A 557 3.28 26.25 31.06
C GLU A 557 2.00 25.90 30.30
N GLN A 558 0.85 25.92 30.98
CA GLN A 558 -0.44 25.67 30.34
C GLN A 558 -0.80 26.75 29.32
N SER A 559 -0.59 28.02 29.66
CA SER A 559 -0.80 29.16 28.75
C SER A 559 0.20 29.16 27.60
N MET A 560 1.45 28.73 27.84
CA MET A 560 2.50 28.57 26.83
C MET A 560 2.13 27.51 25.79
N ARG A 561 1.62 26.35 26.21
CA ARG A 561 1.14 25.31 25.28
C ARG A 561 -0.03 25.80 24.41
N GLN A 562 -0.93 26.61 24.98
CA GLN A 562 -2.01 27.24 24.23
C GLN A 562 -1.48 28.30 23.25
N GLN A 563 -0.46 29.06 23.65
CA GLN A 563 0.20 30.05 22.78
C GLN A 563 0.92 29.37 21.61
N LEU A 564 1.59 28.23 21.82
CA LEU A 564 2.21 27.46 20.74
C LEU A 564 1.17 26.97 19.72
N ARG A 565 0.00 26.51 20.18
CA ARG A 565 -1.10 26.16 19.27
C ARG A 565 -1.53 27.36 18.43
N ARG A 566 -1.74 28.52 19.05
CA ARG A 566 -2.10 29.77 18.33
C ARG A 566 -1.01 30.22 17.36
N LEU A 567 0.27 30.02 17.69
CA LEU A 567 1.38 30.31 16.80
C LEU A 567 1.34 29.41 15.56
N ARG A 568 1.09 28.10 15.75
CA ARG A 568 0.94 27.15 14.63
C ARG A 568 -0.25 27.51 13.74
N ASP A 569 -1.40 27.82 14.33
CA ASP A 569 -2.59 28.29 13.58
C ASP A 569 -2.27 29.59 12.80
N ALA A 570 -1.46 30.48 13.39
CA ALA A 570 -1.03 31.72 12.74
C ALA A 570 -0.05 31.50 11.58
N LEU A 571 0.50 30.30 11.39
CA LEU A 571 1.37 29.94 10.27
C LEU A 571 0.61 29.29 9.10
N ASP A 572 -0.66 28.94 9.26
CA ASP A 572 -1.46 28.35 8.17
C ASP A 572 -1.47 29.20 6.88
N PRO A 573 -1.57 30.56 6.93
CA PRO A 573 -1.48 31.39 5.74
C PRO A 573 -0.12 31.32 5.03
N LEU A 574 0.96 31.05 5.79
CA LEU A 574 2.31 30.94 5.25
C LEU A 574 2.45 29.69 4.35
N ALA A 575 1.78 28.59 4.68
CA ALA A 575 1.79 27.37 3.87
C ALA A 575 1.19 27.61 2.46
N VAL A 576 0.08 28.36 2.41
CA VAL A 576 -0.58 28.76 1.16
C VAL A 576 0.33 29.70 0.36
N MET A 577 0.95 30.67 1.03
CA MET A 577 1.81 31.68 0.41
C MET A 577 3.10 31.09 -0.18
N LEU A 578 3.74 30.15 0.52
CA LEU A 578 4.96 29.50 0.06
C LEU A 578 4.72 28.33 -0.90
N GLY A 579 3.46 27.93 -1.10
CA GLY A 579 3.10 26.79 -1.96
C GLY A 579 3.65 25.45 -1.47
N ILE A 580 3.97 25.34 -0.18
CA ILE A 580 4.53 24.14 0.47
C ILE A 580 3.66 23.76 1.68
N PRO A 581 3.40 22.46 1.91
CA PRO A 581 2.72 22.02 3.11
C PRO A 581 3.63 22.26 4.33
N LEU A 582 3.17 23.06 5.29
CA LEU A 582 3.80 23.19 6.60
C LEU A 582 3.10 22.25 7.58
N ASP A 583 3.85 21.39 8.24
CA ASP A 583 3.40 20.59 9.37
C ASP A 583 3.64 21.31 10.71
N GLN A 584 3.27 20.66 11.81
CA GLN A 584 3.36 21.25 13.15
C GLN A 584 4.79 21.56 13.61
N ASP A 585 5.80 20.94 12.99
CA ASP A 585 7.21 21.05 13.37
C ASP A 585 8.04 21.83 12.33
N SER A 586 7.39 22.36 11.29
CA SER A 586 8.04 23.07 10.17
C SER A 586 8.71 24.39 10.57
N PHE A 587 8.29 25.00 11.69
CA PHE A 587 8.92 26.21 12.23
C PHE A 587 9.37 26.06 13.68
N ILE A 588 8.54 25.42 14.53
CA ILE A 588 8.87 25.09 15.93
C ILE A 588 8.69 23.59 16.14
N GLU A 589 9.80 22.89 16.35
CA GLU A 589 9.80 21.45 16.64
C GLU A 589 9.44 21.21 18.11
N THR A 590 8.59 20.22 18.34
CA THR A 590 8.27 19.70 19.68
C THR A 590 8.82 18.29 19.86
N LYS A 591 9.57 18.07 20.95
CA LYS A 591 10.01 16.73 21.34
C LYS A 591 9.55 16.41 22.75
N ASP A 592 8.89 15.26 22.92
CA ASP A 592 8.36 14.86 24.22
C ASP A 592 9.47 14.84 25.28
N ARG A 593 9.18 15.39 26.46
CA ARG A 593 10.10 15.63 27.60
C ARG A 593 11.29 16.56 27.35
N ALA A 594 11.71 16.79 26.11
CA ALA A 594 12.84 17.68 25.78
C ALA A 594 12.42 19.15 25.58
N GLY A 595 11.17 19.40 25.15
CA GLY A 595 10.60 20.75 25.02
C GLY A 595 10.57 21.25 23.58
N TYR A 596 10.96 22.52 23.35
CA TYR A 596 10.73 23.24 22.09
C TYR A 596 12.02 23.80 21.50
N ARG A 597 12.14 23.82 20.17
CA ARG A 597 13.22 24.55 19.46
C ARG A 597 12.71 25.10 18.13
N LEU A 598 13.40 26.11 17.60
CA LEU A 598 13.22 26.48 16.20
C LEU A 598 13.78 25.36 15.31
N ASN A 599 13.06 25.03 14.25
CA ASN A 599 13.45 23.98 13.33
C ASN A 599 14.84 24.30 12.73
N PRO A 600 15.84 23.41 12.87
CA PRO A 600 17.20 23.65 12.37
C PRO A 600 17.27 23.90 10.85
N ALA A 601 16.28 23.44 10.08
CA ALA A 601 16.19 23.65 8.64
C ALA A 601 15.74 25.06 8.26
N CYS A 602 15.15 25.84 9.17
CA CYS A 602 14.84 27.24 8.91
C CYS A 602 16.11 28.08 8.72
N ARG A 603 15.96 29.22 8.06
CA ARG A 603 17.05 30.16 7.81
C ARG A 603 16.66 31.56 8.28
N GLU A 604 17.42 32.07 9.23
CA GLU A 604 17.34 33.48 9.60
C GLU A 604 18.11 34.32 8.56
N ILE A 605 17.46 35.31 7.97
CA ILE A 605 18.03 36.26 6.99
C ILE A 605 18.06 37.68 7.56
N ALA A 606 18.80 38.60 6.94
CA ALA A 606 18.79 39.99 7.37
C ALA A 606 17.44 40.65 7.03
N LEU A 607 17.01 41.62 7.82
CA LEU A 607 15.74 42.35 7.60
C LEU A 607 15.65 42.97 6.19
N GLY A 608 16.78 43.41 5.63
CA GLY A 608 16.85 43.98 4.28
C GLY A 608 16.75 42.97 3.14
N ASP A 609 16.86 41.67 3.43
CA ASP A 609 16.84 40.58 2.44
C ASP A 609 15.44 39.92 2.33
N ILE A 610 14.46 40.36 3.11
CA ILE A 610 13.08 39.89 2.99
C ILE A 610 12.43 40.57 1.77
N GLU A 611 12.19 39.80 0.71
CA GLU A 611 11.44 40.28 -0.45
C GLU A 611 9.97 40.56 -0.08
N ALA A 612 9.49 41.77 -0.39
CA ALA A 612 8.08 42.13 -0.27
C ALA A 612 7.24 41.46 -1.38
N PRO A 613 5.96 41.14 -1.15
CA PRO A 613 5.12 40.47 -2.14
C PRO A 613 5.02 41.28 -3.44
N ASN A 614 5.33 40.64 -4.56
CA ASN A 614 5.22 41.22 -5.90
C ASN A 614 3.73 41.45 -6.24
N PRO A 615 3.24 42.69 -6.41
CA PRO A 615 1.81 42.97 -6.60
C PRO A 615 1.24 42.46 -7.93
N ALA A 616 2.07 41.94 -8.84
CA ALA A 616 1.68 41.54 -10.18
C ALA A 616 1.08 40.11 -10.30
N ALA A 617 1.11 39.30 -9.23
CA ALA A 617 0.67 37.89 -9.29
C ALA A 617 -0.82 37.66 -8.95
N SER A 618 -1.60 38.71 -8.69
CA SER A 618 -3.02 38.60 -8.26
C SER A 618 -4.04 38.79 -9.39
N GLN A 619 -3.59 38.87 -10.65
CA GLN A 619 -4.47 38.93 -11.82
C GLN A 619 -3.92 38.04 -12.94
N GLU A 620 -4.12 36.73 -12.82
CA GLU A 620 -4.22 35.80 -13.96
C GLU A 620 -5.02 34.56 -13.59
#